data_AF-A0A101INQ2-F1
#
_entry.id   AF-A0A101INQ2-F1
#
_cell.length_a   1.000
_cell.length_b   1.000
_cell.length_c   1.000
_cell.angle_alpha   90.00
_cell.angle_beta   90.00
_cell.angle_gamma   90.00
#
_symmetry.space_group_name_H-M   'P 1'
#
loop_
_entity.id
_entity.type
_entity.pdbx_description
1 polymer ?
#
loop_
_entity_poly.entity_id
_entity_poly.type
_entity_poly.pdbx_seq_one_letter_code
_entity_poly.pdbx_strand_id
1 'polypeptide(L)' 'MDENKEQKRERFKRLGTQRTNSVLRRLKVLGNCSNRSAYDYTEEEINKIFSEIERCVHETKAKFHFPKNKEFKL' A
#
# COMPACT_ATOMS: atom_id res chain seq x y z
N MET A 1 24.81 22.89 6.00
CA MET A 1 23.70 21.89 5.97
C MET A 1 24.09 20.82 4.97
N ASP A 2 23.80 19.55 5.26
CA ASP A 2 24.24 18.42 4.43
C ASP A 2 23.30 18.28 3.21
N GLU A 3 23.70 18.83 2.06
CA GLU A 3 22.91 18.87 0.82
C GLU A 3 22.41 17.48 0.38
N ASN A 4 23.16 16.43 0.69
CA ASN A 4 22.80 15.05 0.36
C ASN A 4 21.59 14.56 1.17
N LYS A 5 21.44 15.00 2.43
CA LYS A 5 20.26 14.69 3.25
C LYS A 5 19.01 15.38 2.69
N GLU A 6 19.14 16.64 2.28
CA GLU A 6 18.03 17.40 1.70
C GLU A 6 17.54 16.75 0.40
N GLN A 7 18.46 16.35 -0.49
CA GLN A 7 18.11 15.64 -1.73
C GLN A 7 17.40 14.30 -1.47
N LYS A 8 17.86 13.51 -0.49
CA LYS A 8 17.20 12.25 -0.10
C LYS A 8 15.80 12.48 0.47
N ARG A 9 15.63 13.54 1.29
CA ARG A 9 14.34 13.92 1.89
C ARG A 9 13.35 14.36 0.83
N GLU A 10 13.75 15.22 -0.09
CA GLU A 10 12.89 15.71 -1.17
C GLU A 10 12.54 14.58 -2.16
N ARG A 11 13.50 13.70 -2.48
CA ARG A 11 13.22 12.50 -3.27
C ARG A 11 12.20 11.59 -2.59
N PHE A 12 12.31 11.40 -1.27
CA PHE A 12 11.33 10.61 -0.51
C PHE A 12 9.94 11.24 -0.55
N LYS A 13 9.81 12.56 -0.29
CA LYS A 13 8.53 13.27 -0.36
C LYS A 13 7.91 13.14 -1.75
N ARG A 14 8.66 13.46 -2.81
CA ARG A 14 8.18 13.39 -4.19
C ARG A 14 7.68 12.00 -4.57
N LEU A 15 8.52 10.98 -4.36
CA LEU A 15 8.18 9.61 -4.73
C LEU A 15 7.08 9.03 -3.83
N GLY A 16 7.11 9.34 -2.53
CA GLY A 16 6.07 8.94 -1.57
C GLY A 16 4.71 9.46 -1.98
N THR A 17 4.59 10.76 -2.23
CA THR A 17 3.34 11.39 -2.68
C THR A 17 2.85 10.78 -3.99
N GLN A 18 3.72 10.66 -5.00
CA GLN A 18 3.35 10.08 -6.30
C GLN A 18 2.84 8.64 -6.17
N ARG A 19 3.53 7.81 -5.37
CA ARG A 19 3.16 6.40 -5.17
C ARG A 19 1.87 6.25 -4.39
N THR A 20 1.68 7.02 -3.32
CA THR A 20 0.44 7.03 -2.54
C THR A 20 -0.75 7.43 -3.41
N ASN A 21 -0.63 8.50 -4.20
CA ASN A 21 -1.70 8.92 -5.11
C ASN A 21 -2.05 7.85 -6.15
N SER A 22 -1.05 7.10 -6.62
CA SER A 22 -1.26 5.99 -7.55
C SER A 22 -2.07 4.86 -6.92
N VAL A 23 -1.77 4.48 -5.67
CA VAL A 23 -2.53 3.46 -4.92
C VAL A 23 -3.97 3.92 -4.69
N LEU A 24 -4.17 5.15 -4.21
CA LEU A 24 -5.50 5.71 -3.97
C LEU A 24 -6.35 5.76 -5.26
N ARG A 25 -5.75 6.12 -6.39
CA ARG A 25 -6.44 6.10 -7.69
C ARG A 25 -6.87 4.68 -8.08
N ARG A 26 -6.03 3.67 -7.85
CA ARG A 26 -6.35 2.27 -8.15
C ARG A 26 -7.48 1.75 -7.26
N LEU A 27 -7.47 2.09 -5.97
CA LEU A 27 -8.58 1.77 -5.06
C LEU A 27 -9.89 2.43 -5.49
N LYS A 28 -9.85 3.68 -5.95
CA LYS A 28 -11.03 4.36 -6.49
C LYS A 28 -11.59 3.63 -7.74
N VAL A 29 -10.71 3.21 -8.64
CA VAL A 29 -11.12 2.44 -9.84
C VAL A 29 -11.72 1.10 -9.44
N LEU A 30 -11.11 0.38 -8.49
CA LEU A 30 -11.67 -0.86 -7.95
C LEU A 30 -13.06 -0.64 -7.33
N GLY A 31 -13.25 0.49 -6.64
CA GLY A 31 -14.55 0.87 -6.07
C GLY A 31 -15.67 0.98 -7.10
N ASN A 32 -15.37 1.25 -8.38
CA ASN A 32 -16.39 1.27 -9.44
C ASN A 32 -17.03 -0.12 -9.68
N CYS A 33 -16.34 -1.20 -9.32
CA CYS A 33 -16.88 -2.56 -9.39
C CYS A 33 -17.99 -2.81 -8.37
N SER A 34 -18.20 -1.91 -7.39
CA SER A 34 -19.32 -2.00 -6.44
C SER A 34 -20.70 -1.77 -7.07
N ASN A 35 -20.75 -1.38 -8.34
CA ASN A 35 -22.01 -1.19 -9.05
C ASN A 35 -22.67 -2.55 -9.35
N ARG A 36 -23.56 -2.99 -8.44
CA ARG A 36 -24.39 -4.21 -8.55
C ARG A 36 -25.27 -4.25 -9.81
N SER A 37 -25.57 -3.11 -10.45
CA SER A 37 -26.32 -3.10 -11.71
C SER A 37 -25.49 -3.50 -12.93
N ALA A 38 -24.17 -3.36 -12.85
CA ALA A 38 -23.23 -3.69 -13.93
C ALA A 38 -22.45 -4.98 -13.66
N TYR A 39 -22.33 -5.39 -12.40
CA TYR A 39 -21.54 -6.53 -11.97
C TYR A 39 -22.27 -7.36 -10.94
N ASP A 40 -22.08 -8.67 -11.03
CA ASP A 40 -22.45 -9.62 -9.99
C ASP A 40 -21.20 -10.10 -9.26
N TYR A 41 -21.29 -10.25 -7.94
CA TYR A 41 -20.19 -10.66 -7.09
C TYR A 41 -20.70 -11.13 -5.73
N THR A 42 -20.01 -12.08 -5.14
CA THR A 42 -20.32 -12.62 -3.82
C THR A 42 -19.58 -11.85 -2.71
N GLU A 43 -20.08 -11.93 -1.49
CA GLU A 43 -19.37 -11.38 -0.33
C GLU A 43 -18.02 -12.10 -0.12
N GLU A 44 -17.92 -13.40 -0.40
CA GLU A 44 -16.64 -14.13 -0.36
C GLU A 44 -15.60 -13.58 -1.31
N GLU A 45 -15.99 -13.19 -2.53
CA GLU A 45 -15.08 -12.59 -3.51
C GLU A 45 -14.59 -11.21 -3.06
N ILE A 46 -15.49 -10.38 -2.52
CA ILE A 46 -15.12 -9.08 -1.96
C ILE A 46 -14.16 -9.24 -0.78
N ASN A 47 -14.44 -10.17 0.12
CA ASN A 47 -13.58 -10.47 1.26
C ASN A 47 -12.19 -10.93 0.83
N LYS A 48 -12.08 -11.79 -0.19
CA LYS A 48 -10.78 -12.22 -0.74
C LYS A 48 -9.98 -11.05 -1.31
N ILE A 49 -10.62 -10.17 -2.07
CA ILE A 49 -9.97 -8.99 -2.67
C ILE A 49 -9.39 -8.09 -1.57
N PHE A 50 -10.19 -7.73 -0.57
CA PHE A 50 -9.75 -6.81 0.47
C PHE A 50 -8.75 -7.45 1.44
N SER A 51 -8.89 -8.73 1.76
CA SER A 51 -7.91 -9.44 2.60
C SER A 51 -6.51 -9.38 1.98
N GLU A 52 -6.40 -9.56 0.66
CA GLU A 52 -5.11 -9.52 -0.04
C GLU A 52 -4.54 -8.09 -0.12
N ILE A 53 -5.39 -7.08 -0.32
CA ILE A 53 -4.98 -5.67 -0.27
C ILE A 53 -4.45 -5.32 1.13
N GLU A 54 -5.17 -5.69 2.18
CA GLU A 54 -4.78 -5.43 3.57
C GLU A 54 -3.48 -6.13 3.94
N ARG A 55 -3.30 -7.39 3.53
CA ARG A 55 -2.03 -8.13 3.69
C ARG A 55 -0.87 -7.36 3.06
N CYS A 56 -1.03 -6.92 1.81
CA CYS A 56 0.00 -6.16 1.10
C CYS A 56 0.31 -4.80 1.76
N VAL A 57 -0.72 -4.10 2.26
CA VAL A 57 -0.56 -2.85 3.03
C VAL A 57 0.23 -3.11 4.30
N HIS A 58 -0.11 -4.17 5.04
CA HIS A 58 0.58 -4.56 6.27
C HIS A 58 2.06 -4.86 6.02
N GLU A 59 2.36 -5.71 5.03
CA GLU A 59 3.73 -6.06 4.64
C GLU A 59 4.54 -4.85 4.18
N THR A 60 3.91 -3.93 3.44
CA THR A 60 4.56 -2.70 2.99
C THR A 60 4.86 -1.78 4.17
N LYS A 61 3.91 -1.62 5.11
CA LYS A 61 4.11 -0.83 6.32
C LYS A 61 5.21 -1.42 7.20
N ALA A 62 5.28 -2.74 7.32
CA ALA A 62 6.31 -3.44 8.09
C ALA A 62 7.73 -3.07 7.62
N LYS A 63 7.96 -2.85 6.32
CA LYS A 63 9.27 -2.43 5.77
C LYS A 63 9.78 -1.09 6.32
N PHE A 64 8.91 -0.23 6.85
CA PHE A 64 9.29 1.03 7.49
C PHE A 64 9.64 0.90 8.97
N HIS A 65 9.23 -0.20 9.62
CA HIS A 65 9.38 -0.41 11.06
C HIS A 65 10.35 -1.52 11.44
N PHE A 66 10.72 -2.41 10.50
CA PHE A 66 11.65 -3.50 10.75
C PHE A 66 12.98 -3.30 10.00
N PRO A 67 14.01 -2.69 10.63
CA PRO A 67 15.38 -2.92 10.23
C PRO A 67 15.77 -4.37 10.57
N LYS A 68 16.59 -4.97 9.71
CA LYS A 68 17.09 -6.36 9.68
C LYS A 68 17.32 -7.05 11.04
N ASN A 69 17.09 -8.37 11.02
CA ASN A 69 17.52 -9.42 11.96
C ASN A 69 16.80 -9.49 13.32
N LYS A 70 15.64 -10.15 13.35
CA LYS A 70 15.28 -10.94 14.53
C LYS A 70 16.02 -12.28 14.40
N GLU A 71 17.22 -12.37 14.98
CA GLU A 71 17.77 -13.70 15.30
C GLU A 71 16.80 -14.36 16.27
N PHE A 72 16.27 -15.51 15.86
CA PHE A 72 15.51 -16.37 16.75
C PHE A 72 16.42 -16.87 17.87
N LYS A 73 15.99 -16.71 19.13
CA LYS A 73 16.62 -17.34 20.29
C LYS A 73 15.55 -18.17 21.01
N LEU A 74 15.91 -19.41 21.34
CA LEU A 74 15.13 -20.33 22.17
C LEU A 74 14.93 -19.79 23.58
#